data_AF-A0A0L6VHX3-F1
#
_entry.id   AF-A0A0L6VHX3-F1
#
_cell.length_a   1.000
_cell.length_b   1.000
_cell.length_c   1.000
_cell.angle_alpha   90.00
_cell.angle_beta   90.00
_cell.angle_gamma   90.00
#
_symmetry.space_group_name_H-M   'P 1'
#
loop_
_entity.id
_entity.type
_entity.pdbx_description
1 polymer ?
#
loop_
_entity_poly.entity_id
_entity_poly.type
_entity_poly.pdbx_seq_one_letter_code
_entity_poly.pdbx_strand_id
1 'polypeptide(L)' 'MKNRLIGAILEVIVPAGITRMPKDFGKAKIGKLKASEWHTLYSIYLPMCSLNVFIGRD' A
#
# COMPACT_ATOMS: atom_id res chain seq x y z
N MET A 1 -13.70 3.85 4.20
CA MET A 1 -12.69 2.81 4.48
C MET A 1 -11.68 2.65 3.33
N LYS A 2 -12.11 2.37 2.09
CA LYS A 2 -11.22 2.21 0.92
C LYS A 2 -10.19 3.34 0.74
N ASN A 3 -10.63 4.60 0.75
CA ASN A 3 -9.73 5.76 0.53
C ASN A 3 -8.71 5.94 1.67
N ARG A 4 -9.08 5.63 2.92
CA ARG A 4 -8.15 5.65 4.07
C ARG A 4 -7.06 4.59 3.89
N LEU A 5 -7.43 3.38 3.47
CA LEU A 5 -6.47 2.31 3.22
C LEU A 5 -5.50 2.64 2.08
N ILE A 6 -6.01 3.19 0.97
CA ILE A 6 -5.17 3.61 -0.15
C ILE A 6 -4.20 4.71 0.28
N GLY A 7 -4.68 5.72 1.03
CA GLY A 7 -3.83 6.78 1.58
C GLY A 7 -2.71 6.23 2.46
N ALA A 8 -3.06 5.38 3.44
CA ALA A 8 -2.09 4.76 4.34
C ALA A 8 -1.04 3.95 3.57
N ILE A 9 -1.44 3.18 2.55
CA ILE A 9 -0.50 2.42 1.71
C ILE A 9 0.47 3.34 0.99
N LEU A 10 0.02 4.48 0.47
CA LEU A 10 0.87 5.42 -0.25
C LEU A 10 1.83 6.20 0.66
N GLU A 11 1.57 6.25 1.96
CA GLU A 11 2.42 6.89 2.96
C GLU A 11 3.53 5.95 3.49
N VAL A 12 3.45 4.65 3.26
CA VAL A 12 4.47 3.70 3.70
C VAL A 12 5.78 3.94 2.93
N ILE A 13 6.81 4.29 3.70
CA ILE A 13 8.18 4.44 3.23
C ILE A 13 8.89 3.09 3.33
N VAL A 14 9.44 2.62 2.22
CA VAL A 14 10.24 1.38 2.16
C VAL A 14 11.71 1.68 1.78
N PRO A 15 12.67 0.87 2.27
CA PRO A 15 14.07 1.00 1.90
C PRO A 15 14.32 0.84 0.40
N ALA A 16 15.53 1.24 -0.04
CA ALA A 16 16.00 0.95 -1.39
C ALA A 16 16.08 -0.57 -1.61
N GLY A 17 15.72 -1.04 -2.81
CA GLY A 17 15.69 -2.47 -3.16
C GLY A 17 14.35 -3.17 -2.95
N ILE A 18 13.41 -2.54 -2.23
CA ILE A 18 12.02 -3.02 -2.13
C ILE A 18 11.18 -2.45 -3.27
N THR A 19 10.33 -3.29 -3.87
CA THR A 19 9.37 -2.84 -4.90
C THR A 19 8.40 -1.84 -4.28
N ARG A 20 8.41 -0.59 -4.77
CA ARG A 20 7.52 0.45 -4.26
C ARG A 20 6.11 0.30 -4.81
N MET A 21 5.13 0.69 -4.01
CA MET A 21 3.76 0.77 -4.49
C MET A 21 3.63 1.89 -5.54
N PRO A 22 2.87 1.68 -6.62
CA PRO A 22 2.66 2.71 -7.62
C PRO A 22 1.97 3.95 -7.02
N LYS A 23 2.42 5.15 -7.39
CA LYS A 23 1.86 6.42 -6.87
C LYS A 23 0.36 6.60 -7.15
N ASP A 24 -0.11 5.99 -8.23
CA ASP A 24 -1.52 6.04 -8.64
C ASP A 24 -2.32 4.82 -8.14
N PHE A 25 -1.79 4.07 -7.17
CA PHE A 25 -2.46 2.89 -6.61
C PHE A 25 -3.91 3.21 -6.20
N GLY A 26 -4.84 2.35 -6.61
CA GLY A 26 -6.27 2.54 -6.38
C GLY A 26 -7.00 3.42 -7.41
N LYS A 27 -6.29 4.06 -8.36
CA LYS A 27 -6.89 4.74 -9.51
C LYS A 27 -7.14 3.74 -10.65
N ALA A 28 -8.28 3.88 -11.34
CA ALA A 28 -8.66 3.00 -12.44
C ALA A 28 -7.64 2.97 -13.59
N LYS A 29 -6.90 4.07 -13.79
CA LYS A 29 -5.90 4.26 -14.87
C LYS A 29 -4.72 3.27 -14.80
N ILE A 30 -4.43 2.70 -13.64
CA ILE A 30 -3.22 1.89 -13.44
C ILE A 30 -3.36 0.45 -13.95
N GLY A 31 -4.58 -0.01 -14.22
CA GLY A 31 -4.83 -1.39 -14.62
C GLY A 31 -4.52 -2.38 -13.48
N LYS A 32 -3.71 -3.40 -13.77
CA LYS A 32 -3.37 -4.48 -12.83
C LYS A 32 -1.98 -4.27 -12.24
N LEU A 33 -1.83 -4.61 -10.97
CA LEU A 33 -0.51 -4.69 -10.33
C LEU A 33 0.32 -5.83 -10.94
N LYS A 34 1.64 -5.62 -11.00
CA LYS A 34 2.63 -6.65 -11.32
C LYS A 34 2.75 -7.64 -10.17
N ALA A 35 3.30 -8.82 -10.45
CA ALA A 35 3.49 -9.86 -9.44
C ALA A 35 4.31 -9.38 -8.23
N SER A 36 5.40 -8.63 -8.47
CA SER A 36 6.24 -8.07 -7.39
C SER A 36 5.53 -7.02 -6.55
N GLU A 37 4.65 -6.22 -7.17
CA GLU A 37 3.83 -5.22 -6.49
C GLU A 37 2.76 -5.90 -5.63
N TRP A 38 2.11 -6.96 -6.13
CA TRP A 38 1.20 -7.80 -5.35
C TRP A 38 1.89 -8.43 -4.14
N HIS A 39 3.05 -9.05 -4.35
CA HIS A 39 3.81 -9.66 -3.27
C HIS A 39 4.14 -8.63 -2.19
N THR A 40 4.63 -7.46 -2.61
CA THR A 40 5.03 -6.40 -1.68
C THR A 40 3.83 -5.75 -0.99
N LEU A 41 2.69 -5.61 -1.67
CA LEU A 41 1.44 -5.12 -1.09
C LEU A 41 1.02 -5.98 0.11
N TYR A 42 1.00 -7.31 -0.04
CA TYR A 42 0.56 -8.22 1.00
C TYR A 42 1.62 -8.50 2.08
N SER A 43 2.90 -8.54 1.72
CA SER A 43 3.96 -8.88 2.69
C SER A 43 4.46 -7.70 3.52
N ILE A 44 4.34 -6.46 3.01
CA ILE A 44 4.92 -5.28 3.65
C ILE A 44 3.86 -4.20 3.88
N TYR A 45 3.21 -3.71 2.83
CA TYR A 45 2.37 -2.52 2.92
C TYR A 45 1.11 -2.75 3.76
N LEU A 46 0.37 -3.84 3.53
CA LEU A 46 -0.85 -4.15 4.28
C LEU A 46 -0.57 -4.37 5.78
N PRO A 47 0.43 -5.18 6.19
CA PRO A 47 0.79 -5.29 7.61
C PRO A 47 1.15 -3.95 8.25
N MET A 48 1.96 -3.13 7.59
CA MET A 48 2.37 -1.82 8.11
C MET A 48 1.18 -0.86 8.27
N CYS A 49 0.27 -0.85 7.30
CA CYS A 49 -0.92 0.02 7.36
C CYS A 49 -2.02 -0.53 8.27
N SER A 50 -2.04 -1.85 8.52
CA SER A 50 -3.13 -2.50 9.24
C SER A 50 -3.27 -1.97 10.67
N LEU A 51 -2.16 -1.70 11.35
CA LEU A 51 -2.19 -1.06 12.67
C LEU A 51 -2.84 0.33 12.59
N ASN A 52 -2.50 1.13 11.58
CA ASN A 52 -3.04 2.48 11.44
C ASN A 52 -4.51 2.51 10.99
N VAL A 53 -4.93 1.53 10.17
CA VAL A 53 -6.28 1.47 9.61
C VAL A 53 -7.27 0.76 10.54
N PHE A 54 -6.81 -0.24 11.31
CA PHE A 54 -7.68 -1.07 12.16
C PHE A 54 -7.52 -0.80 13.66
N ILE A 55 -6.39 -0.26 14.13
CA ILE A 55 -6.05 -0.17 15.57
C ILE A 55 -5.73 1.27 16.05
N GLY A 56 -5.13 2.15 15.23
CA GLY A 56 -4.88 3.56 15.57
C GLY A 56 -6.14 4.41 15.43
N ARG A 57 -6.46 5.32 16.38
CA ARG A 57 -5.53 6.41 16.75
C ARG A 57 -5.63 7.49 15.66
N ASP A 58 -6.80 7.85 15.09
CA ASP A 58 -7.77 8.89 15.53
C ASP A 58 -9.20 8.65 15.00
#